data_AF-B4QP64-F1
#
_entry.id   AF-B4QP64-F1
#
_cell.length_a   1.000
_cell.length_b   1.000
_cell.length_c   1.000
_cell.angle_alpha   90.00
_cell.angle_beta   90.00
_cell.angle_gamma   90.00
#
_symmetry.space_group_name_H-M   'P 1'
#
loop_
_entity.id
_entity.type
_entity.pdbx_description
1 polymer ?
#
loop_
_entity_poly.entity_id
_entity_poly.type
_entity_poly.pdbx_seq_one_letter_code
_entity_poly.pdbx_strand_id
1 'polypeptide(L)'
;MSWIEVQFLRDAVDVLCQCRTTLMYSYVFAFYLMNNNQKIIFEDNQKDMEMATEKLSECLEREITVKNIYEVKQKVLDLSHYCQKRRHVLLCHVREGYENDWWEFKEETTT
;
A
#
# COMPACT_ATOMS: atom_id res chain seq x y z
N MET A 1 -17.32 4.75 24.85
CA MET A 1 -16.83 3.97 23.70
C MET A 1 -16.40 2.61 24.20
N SER A 2 -17.05 1.56 23.73
CA SER A 2 -16.66 0.16 23.93
C SER A 2 -15.43 -0.16 23.10
N TRP A 3 -14.63 -1.14 23.54
CA TRP A 3 -13.47 -1.64 22.81
C TRP A 3 -13.82 -2.09 21.38
N ILE A 4 -15.00 -2.67 21.18
CA ILE A 4 -15.53 -3.09 19.87
C ILE A 4 -15.79 -1.88 18.95
N GLU A 5 -16.16 -0.72 19.50
CA GLU A 5 -16.51 0.47 18.72
C GLU A 5 -15.29 1.15 18.08
N VAL A 6 -14.09 0.89 18.61
CA VAL A 6 -12.83 1.52 18.15
C VAL A 6 -11.86 0.52 17.50
N GLN A 7 -12.18 -0.78 17.47
CA GLN A 7 -11.32 -1.81 16.89
C GLN A 7 -10.96 -1.53 15.42
N PHE A 8 -11.89 -0.97 14.65
CA PHE A 8 -11.67 -0.62 13.25
C PHE A 8 -10.51 0.38 13.05
N LEU A 9 -10.23 1.25 14.03
CA LEU A 9 -9.11 2.19 13.97
C LEU A 9 -7.78 1.45 14.08
N ARG A 10 -7.69 0.46 14.98
CA ARG A 10 -6.50 -0.38 15.11
C ARG A 10 -6.27 -1.14 13.80
N ASP A 11 -7.31 -1.77 13.27
CA ASP A 11 -7.20 -2.55 12.03
C ASP A 11 -6.78 -1.65 10.84
N ALA A 12 -7.32 -0.43 10.75
CA ALA A 12 -6.92 0.55 9.74
C ALA A 12 -5.46 1.01 9.87
N VAL A 13 -4.98 1.23 11.10
CA VAL A 13 -3.56 1.54 11.36
C VAL A 13 -2.66 0.37 11.00
N ASP A 14 -3.05 -0.86 11.33
CA ASP A 14 -2.30 -2.06 10.97
C ASP A 14 -2.19 -2.21 9.45
N VAL A 15 -3.28 -1.96 8.71
CA VAL A 15 -3.27 -1.90 7.24
C VAL A 15 -2.34 -0.80 6.73
N LEU A 16 -2.40 0.41 7.29
CA LEU A 16 -1.53 1.53 6.90
C LEU A 16 -0.05 1.16 7.08
N CYS A 17 0.32 0.58 8.23
CA CYS A 17 1.68 0.12 8.50
C CYS A 17 2.14 -0.91 7.48
N GLN A 18 1.31 -1.92 7.18
CA GLN A 18 1.64 -2.93 6.17
C GLN A 18 1.78 -2.34 4.75
N CYS A 19 0.91 -1.39 4.37
CA CYS A 19 1.01 -0.66 3.11
C CYS A 19 2.35 0.10 3.05
N ARG A 20 2.72 0.86 4.10
CA ARG A 20 4.00 1.60 4.16
C ARG A 20 5.23 0.69 4.08
N THR A 21 5.24 -0.42 4.80
CA THR A 21 6.33 -1.41 4.71
C THR A 21 6.45 -1.98 3.30
N THR A 22 5.34 -2.27 2.65
CA THR A 22 5.36 -2.78 1.26
C THR A 22 5.86 -1.71 0.29
N LEU A 23 5.45 -0.45 0.44
CA LEU A 23 5.96 0.67 -0.38
C LEU A 23 7.47 0.84 -0.23
N MET A 24 7.99 0.77 1.00
CA MET A 24 9.43 0.85 1.25
C MET A 24 10.19 -0.22 0.44
N TYR A 25 9.73 -1.47 0.50
CA TYR A 25 10.36 -2.55 -0.27
C TYR A 25 10.09 -2.46 -1.78
N SER A 26 8.96 -1.88 -2.20
CA SER A 26 8.65 -1.71 -3.62
C SER A 26 9.62 -0.73 -4.29
N TYR A 27 10.08 0.32 -3.59
CA TYR A 27 11.14 1.20 -4.10
C TYR A 27 12.48 0.48 -4.24
N VAL A 28 12.86 -0.37 -3.27
CA VAL A 28 14.08 -1.19 -3.36
C VAL A 28 14.00 -2.13 -4.56
N PHE A 29 12.87 -2.80 -4.74
CA PHE A 29 12.62 -3.66 -5.90
C PHE A 29 12.73 -2.87 -7.23
N ALA A 30 12.07 -1.71 -7.32
CA ALA A 30 12.08 -0.85 -8.51
C ALA A 30 13.48 -0.35 -8.89
N PHE A 31 14.33 -0.07 -7.90
CA PHE A 31 15.68 0.45 -8.09
C PHE A 31 16.56 -0.51 -8.92
N TYR A 32 16.50 -1.80 -8.59
CA TYR A 32 17.28 -2.84 -9.27
C TYR A 32 16.62 -3.33 -10.56
N LEU A 33 15.32 -3.10 -10.75
CA LEU A 33 14.57 -3.56 -11.91
C LEU A 33 15.03 -2.88 -13.20
N MET A 34 15.35 -3.68 -14.22
CA MET A 34 15.57 -3.19 -15.58
C MET A 34 14.26 -2.75 -16.23
N ASN A 35 14.35 -1.86 -17.21
CA ASN A 35 13.18 -1.30 -17.87
C ASN A 35 12.57 -2.31 -18.83
N ASN A 36 11.31 -2.68 -18.60
CA ASN A 36 10.47 -3.45 -19.51
C ASN A 36 9.00 -3.03 -19.32
N ASN A 37 8.11 -3.61 -20.13
CA ASN A 37 6.68 -3.27 -20.07
C ASN A 37 6.05 -3.59 -18.69
N GLN A 38 6.54 -4.64 -18.03
CA GLN A 38 6.01 -5.07 -16.73
C GLN A 38 6.43 -4.15 -15.59
N LYS A 39 7.60 -3.51 -15.71
CA LYS A 39 8.04 -2.44 -14.82
C LYS A 39 7.10 -1.24 -14.85
N ILE A 40 6.65 -0.83 -16.04
CA ILE A 40 5.71 0.30 -16.17
C ILE A 40 4.41 0.01 -15.43
N ILE A 41 3.86 -1.20 -15.62
CA ILE A 41 2.64 -1.64 -14.91
C ILE A 41 2.88 -1.72 -13.40
N PHE A 42 4.06 -2.18 -12.97
CA PHE A 42 4.44 -2.19 -11.57
C PHE A 42 4.50 -0.77 -10.98
N GLU A 43 5.10 0.19 -11.67
CA GLU A 43 5.22 1.58 -11.24
C GLU A 43 3.85 2.27 -11.13
N ASP A 44 2.94 2.01 -12.08
CA ASP A 44 1.55 2.48 -12.01
C ASP A 44 0.82 1.88 -10.79
N ASN A 45 1.00 0.58 -10.54
CA ASN A 45 0.44 -0.07 -9.36
C ASN A 45 1.03 0.47 -8.04
N GLN A 46 2.33 0.77 -8.02
CA GLN A 46 3.02 1.36 -6.88
C GLN A 46 2.47 2.75 -6.59
N LYS A 47 2.32 3.61 -7.62
CA LYS A 47 1.76 4.95 -7.49
C LYS A 47 0.33 4.96 -6.97
N ASP A 48 -0.51 4.07 -7.48
CA ASP A 48 -1.89 3.92 -6.99
C ASP A 48 -1.93 3.48 -5.51
N MET A 49 -1.01 2.61 -5.10
CA MET A 49 -0.87 2.18 -3.71
C MET A 49 -0.36 3.31 -2.82
N GLU A 50 0.61 4.10 -3.27
CA GLU A 50 1.13 5.27 -2.56
C GLU A 50 0.01 6.29 -2.32
N MET A 51 -0.75 6.64 -3.37
CA MET A 51 -1.89 7.54 -3.24
C MET A 51 -2.98 7.01 -2.28
N ALA A 52 -3.26 5.70 -2.29
CA ALA A 52 -4.21 5.10 -1.35
C ALA A 52 -3.71 5.16 0.10
N THR A 53 -2.41 4.92 0.29
CA THR A 53 -1.73 4.95 1.59
C THR A 53 -1.77 6.36 2.19
N GLU A 54 -1.46 7.39 1.39
CA GLU A 54 -1.48 8.78 1.84
C GLU A 54 -2.89 9.26 2.21
N LYS A 55 -3.92 8.89 1.42
CA LYS A 55 -5.32 9.23 1.75
C LYS A 55 -5.77 8.60 3.07
N LEU A 56 -5.38 7.35 3.33
CA LEU A 56 -5.68 6.69 4.59
C LEU A 56 -4.94 7.37 5.75
N SER A 57 -3.66 7.69 5.57
CA SER A 57 -2.86 8.40 6.57
C SER A 57 -3.45 9.76 6.93
N GLU A 58 -3.80 10.56 5.91
CA GLU A 58 -4.41 11.87 6.11
C GLU A 58 -5.73 11.79 6.87
N CYS A 59 -6.59 10.82 6.51
CA CYS A 59 -7.85 10.61 7.22
C CYS A 59 -7.60 10.29 8.70
N LEU A 60 -6.68 9.36 8.99
CA LEU A 60 -6.33 8.96 10.36
C LEU A 60 -5.69 10.08 11.18
N GLU A 61 -4.87 10.92 10.57
CA GLU A 61 -4.12 11.98 11.27
C GLU A 61 -4.89 13.28 11.44
N ARG A 62 -5.75 13.66 10.47
CA ARG A 62 -6.33 15.01 10.39
C ARG A 62 -7.84 15.04 10.53
N GLU A 63 -8.54 14.02 10.06
CA GLU A 63 -10.01 14.06 9.99
C GLU A 63 -10.70 13.42 11.19
N ILE A 64 -10.04 12.45 11.85
CA ILE A 64 -10.62 11.74 12.97
C ILE A 64 -10.54 12.57 14.25
N THR A 65 -11.68 12.75 14.90
CA THR A 65 -11.81 13.36 16.22
C THR A 65 -12.72 12.51 17.09
N VAL A 66 -12.64 12.67 18.41
CA VAL A 66 -13.53 11.97 19.36
C VAL A 66 -15.01 12.27 19.10
N LYS A 67 -15.32 13.43 18.50
CA LYS A 67 -16.70 13.90 18.27
C LYS A 67 -17.34 13.32 17.00
N ASN A 68 -16.56 13.00 15.97
CA ASN A 68 -17.06 12.55 14.66
C ASN A 68 -16.77 11.08 14.36
N ILE A 69 -16.31 10.29 15.34
CA ILE A 69 -15.83 8.92 15.14
C ILE A 69 -16.83 8.00 14.41
N TYR A 70 -18.13 8.15 14.67
CA TYR A 70 -19.18 7.35 14.03
C TYR A 70 -19.41 7.74 12.57
N GLU A 71 -19.23 9.01 12.23
CA GLU A 71 -19.40 9.53 10.87
C GLU A 71 -18.21 9.13 9.99
N VAL A 72 -16.99 9.20 10.53
CA VAL A 72 -15.76 8.87 9.81
C VAL A 72 -15.50 7.37 9.74
N LYS A 73 -16.18 6.54 10.54
CA LYS A 73 -15.99 5.09 10.59
C LYS A 73 -16.08 4.44 9.22
N GLN A 74 -17.15 4.73 8.47
CA GLN A 74 -17.35 4.14 7.14
C GLN A 74 -16.22 4.56 6.19
N LYS A 75 -15.85 5.85 6.21
CA LYS A 75 -14.75 6.38 5.39
C LYS A 75 -13.42 5.69 5.69
N VAL A 76 -13.08 5.48 6.96
CA VAL A 76 -11.84 4.78 7.37
C VAL A 76 -11.85 3.33 6.90
N LEU A 77 -12.98 2.63 7.05
CA LEU A 77 -13.13 1.25 6.57
C LEU A 77 -12.94 1.16 5.05
N ASP A 78 -13.57 2.05 4.29
CA ASP A 78 -13.45 2.06 2.83
C ASP A 78 -12.03 2.37 2.36
N LEU A 79 -11.37 3.35 2.97
CA LEU A 79 -9.98 3.71 2.68
C LEU A 79 -9.01 2.59 3.03
N SER A 80 -9.18 1.94 4.19
CA SER A 80 -8.33 0.82 4.62
C SER A 80 -8.48 -0.38 3.68
N HIS A 81 -9.71 -0.77 3.33
CA HIS A 81 -9.96 -1.85 2.39
C HIS A 81 -9.37 -1.53 1.00
N TYR A 82 -9.50 -0.29 0.53
CA TYR A 82 -8.90 0.14 -0.73
C TYR A 82 -7.37 0.08 -0.71
N CYS A 83 -6.70 0.53 0.36
CA CYS A 83 -5.23 0.40 0.50
C CYS A 83 -4.80 -1.06 0.42
N GLN A 84 -5.50 -1.93 1.16
CA GLN A 84 -5.19 -3.36 1.17
C GLN A 84 -5.40 -4.00 -0.19
N LYS A 85 -6.46 -3.62 -0.93
CA LYS A 85 -6.69 -4.06 -2.30
C LYS A 85 -5.56 -3.61 -3.24
N ARG A 86 -5.10 -2.35 -3.16
CA ARG A 86 -3.98 -1.87 -3.99
C ARG A 86 -2.69 -2.59 -3.69
N ARG A 87 -2.39 -2.82 -2.42
CA ARG A 87 -1.26 -3.65 -1.98
C ARG A 87 -1.34 -5.07 -2.55
N HIS A 88 -2.52 -5.69 -2.51
CA HIS A 88 -2.71 -7.03 -3.06
C HIS A 88 -2.46 -7.07 -4.57
N VAL A 89 -2.98 -6.10 -5.33
CA VAL A 89 -2.75 -6.00 -6.78
C VAL A 89 -1.26 -5.87 -7.11
N LEU A 90 -0.54 -4.99 -6.40
CA LEU A 90 0.91 -4.82 -6.58
C LEU A 90 1.66 -6.14 -6.34
N LEU A 91 1.38 -6.82 -5.22
CA LEU A 91 2.06 -8.07 -4.86
C LEU A 91 1.71 -9.23 -5.81
N CYS A 92 0.47 -9.31 -6.27
CA CYS A 92 0.06 -10.30 -7.27
C CYS A 92 0.78 -10.10 -8.59
N HIS A 93 0.91 -8.85 -9.07
CA HIS A 93 1.66 -8.53 -10.29
C HIS A 93 3.14 -8.93 -10.17
N VAL A 94 3.77 -8.61 -9.03
CA VAL A 94 5.17 -9.02 -8.76
C VAL A 94 5.31 -10.53 -8.75
N ARG A 95 4.40 -11.25 -8.06
CA ARG A 95 4.41 -12.72 -8.00
C ARG A 95 4.24 -13.34 -9.39
N GLU A 96 3.27 -12.88 -10.17
CA GLU A 96 3.03 -13.35 -11.54
C GLU A 96 4.28 -13.13 -12.40
N GLY A 97 4.96 -12.00 -12.25
CA GLY A 97 6.20 -11.77 -12.97
C GLY A 97 7.36 -12.67 -12.55
N TYR A 98 7.40 -13.16 -11.31
CA TYR A 98 8.36 -14.21 -10.93
C TYR A 98 7.99 -15.58 -11.50
N GLU A 99 6.69 -15.91 -11.59
CA GLU A 99 6.22 -17.17 -12.17
C GLU A 99 6.46 -17.27 -13.68
N ASN A 100 6.56 -16.13 -14.36
CA ASN A 100 6.74 -16.02 -15.81
C ASN A 100 8.10 -15.42 -16.23
N ASP A 101 9.06 -15.31 -15.30
CA ASP A 101 10.41 -14.78 -15.55
C ASP A 101 10.44 -13.39 -16.23
N TRP A 102 9.56 -12.48 -15.81
CA TRP A 102 9.48 -11.11 -16.34
C TRP A 102 10.55 -10.15 -15.79
N TRP A 103 11.18 -10.49 -14.67
CA TRP A 103 12.02 -9.55 -13.93
C TRP A 103 13.50 -9.74 -14.24
N GLU A 104 14.08 -8.75 -14.89
CA GLU A 104 15.52 -8.63 -15.08
C GLU A 104 16.07 -7.58 -14.10
N PHE A 105 17.17 -7.88 -13.43
CA PHE A 105 17.79 -7.02 -12.44
C PHE A 105 19.19 -6.59 -12.88
N LYS A 106 19.55 -5.34 -12.59
CA LYS A 106 20.91 -4.85 -12.79
C LYS A 106 21.86 -5.59 -11.85
N GLU A 107 22.95 -6.14 -12.39
CA GLU A 107 24.06 -6.63 -11.56
C GLU A 107 24.68 -5.44 -10.81
N GLU A 108 24.99 -5.60 -9.52
CA GLU A 108 25.76 -4.63 -8.77
C GLU A 108 27.08 -4.38 -9.52
N THR A 109 27.26 -3.18 -10.08
CA THR A 109 28.59 -2.74 -10.52
C THR A 109 29.47 -2.70 -9.28
N THR A 110 30.23 -3.78 -9.07
CA THR A 110 31.29 -3.86 -8.07
C THR A 110 32.25 -2.71 -8.37
N THR A 111 32.22 -1.68 -7.52
CA THR A 111 33.18 -0.57 -7.58
C THR A 111 34.45 -0.98 -6.85
#